data_AF-A0AAQ3S1S9-F1
#
_entry.id   AF-A0AAQ3S1S9-F1
#
_cell.length_a   1.000
_cell.length_b   1.000
_cell.length_c   1.000
_cell.angle_alpha   90.00
_cell.angle_beta   90.00
_cell.angle_gamma   90.00
#
_symmetry.space_group_name_H-M   'P 1'
#
loop_
_entity.id
_entity.type
_entity.pdbx_description
1 polymer ?
#
loop_
_entity_poly.entity_id
_entity_poly.type
_entity_poly.pdbx_seq_one_letter_code
_entity_poly.pdbx_strand_id
1 'polypeptide(L)'
;MGDGHSVSFIVPQDRDMKGMTLCVVYLSNPEAIEPQFTNVLIANNTKCTFHIHNHGTLISFNDEDWHSIMSNLESGDNVGIFVNFGNGLVVKNTLVYLICGESKNMEKASEPKKHSLIRFIKKVVM
;
A
#
# COMPACT_ATOMS: atom_id res chain seq x y z
N MET A 1 -8.18 17.77 -10.23
CA MET A 1 -7.60 16.46 -9.89
C MET A 1 -8.55 15.83 -8.88
N GLY A 2 -8.90 14.54 -9.01
CA GLY A 2 -9.83 13.88 -8.08
C GLY A 2 -9.16 13.48 -6.77
N ASP A 3 -9.92 13.19 -5.72
CA ASP A 3 -9.34 12.83 -4.41
C ASP A 3 -8.70 11.43 -4.37
N GLY A 4 -8.79 10.65 -5.45
CA GLY A 4 -8.33 9.26 -5.50
C GLY A 4 -6.84 9.06 -5.78
N HIS A 5 -6.06 10.12 -6.04
CA HIS A 5 -4.66 10.01 -6.49
C HIS A 5 -3.64 9.81 -5.37
N SER A 6 -4.07 9.74 -4.11
CA SER A 6 -3.17 9.55 -2.99
C SER A 6 -3.79 8.72 -1.88
N VAL A 7 -2.91 8.15 -1.07
CA VAL A 7 -3.26 7.46 0.16
C VAL A 7 -2.15 7.71 1.17
N SER A 8 -2.53 7.88 2.44
CA SER A 8 -1.56 7.99 3.53
C SER A 8 -1.81 6.93 4.58
N PHE A 9 -0.75 6.55 5.28
CA PHE A 9 -0.79 5.58 6.36
C PHE A 9 0.32 5.84 7.37
N ILE A 10 0.16 5.30 8.57
CA ILE A 10 1.21 5.25 9.58
C ILE A 10 1.85 3.86 9.53
N VAL A 11 3.18 3.79 9.48
CA VAL A 11 3.89 2.52 9.53
C VAL A 11 3.58 1.82 10.88
N PRO A 12 3.13 0.55 10.87
CA PRO A 12 2.74 -0.16 12.10
C PRO A 12 3.84 -0.17 13.16
N GLN A 13 3.43 -0.09 14.43
CA GLN A 13 4.35 -0.14 15.58
C GLN A 13 4.50 -1.52 16.21
N ASP A 14 3.44 -2.31 16.14
CA ASP A 14 3.33 -3.63 16.75
C ASP A 14 3.80 -4.77 15.83
N ARG A 15 4.10 -4.46 14.55
CA ARG A 15 4.38 -5.47 13.52
C ARG A 15 5.54 -5.08 12.62
N ASP A 16 6.25 -6.09 12.14
CA ASP A 16 7.31 -5.90 11.15
C ASP A 16 6.68 -5.81 9.75
N MET A 17 6.73 -4.65 9.11
CA MET A 17 6.35 -4.53 7.69
C MET A 17 7.36 -5.29 6.81
N LYS A 18 6.86 -6.23 6.01
CA LYS A 18 7.65 -7.08 5.10
C LYS A 18 7.44 -6.73 3.63
N GLY A 19 6.34 -6.07 3.30
CA GLY A 19 5.95 -5.78 1.94
C GLY A 19 4.82 -4.76 1.87
N MET A 20 4.55 -4.28 0.66
CA MET A 20 3.40 -3.43 0.37
C MET A 20 2.86 -3.73 -1.03
N THR A 21 1.55 -3.65 -1.19
CA THR A 21 0.88 -3.71 -2.50
C THR A 21 0.04 -2.46 -2.71
N LEU A 22 0.27 -1.79 -3.83
CA LEU A 22 -0.48 -0.62 -4.27
C LEU A 22 -1.57 -1.04 -5.25
N CYS A 23 -2.82 -0.70 -4.96
CA CYS A 23 -3.96 -0.95 -5.83
C CYS A 23 -4.57 0.39 -6.23
N VAL A 24 -4.69 0.63 -7.52
CA VAL A 24 -5.30 1.86 -8.03
C VAL A 24 -6.51 1.54 -8.89
N VAL A 25 -7.64 2.12 -8.52
CA VAL A 25 -8.90 2.03 -9.25
C VAL A 25 -9.02 3.28 -10.11
N TYR A 26 -9.18 3.10 -11.41
CA TYR A 26 -9.32 4.18 -12.38
C TYR A 26 -10.49 3.90 -13.34
N LEU A 27 -10.98 4.96 -14.00
CA LEU A 27 -11.86 4.84 -15.15
C LEU A 27 -11.04 4.93 -16.44
N SER A 28 -11.16 3.94 -17.32
CA SER A 28 -10.70 4.01 -18.71
C SER A 28 -11.86 4.24 -19.67
N ASN A 29 -11.58 4.94 -20.76
CA ASN A 29 -12.40 4.86 -21.96
C ASN A 29 -12.05 3.53 -22.67
N PRO A 30 -13.01 2.73 -23.18
CA PRO A 30 -12.71 1.56 -24.01
C PRO A 30 -11.83 1.85 -25.24
N GLU A 31 -11.76 3.10 -25.71
CA GLU A 31 -10.83 3.53 -26.78
C GLU A 31 -9.43 3.92 -26.27
N ALA A 32 -9.24 4.05 -24.95
CA ALA A 32 -7.96 4.43 -24.38
C ALA A 32 -6.99 3.25 -24.42
N ILE A 33 -5.81 3.51 -25.01
CA ILE A 33 -4.61 2.68 -24.97
C ILE A 33 -4.33 2.26 -23.52
N GLU A 34 -3.75 1.05 -23.36
CA GLU A 34 -3.35 0.46 -22.09
C GLU A 34 -2.96 1.49 -21.01
N PRO A 35 -3.43 1.29 -19.76
CA PRO A 35 -3.15 2.22 -18.67
C PRO A 35 -1.65 2.39 -18.47
N GLN A 36 -1.15 3.60 -18.73
CA GLN A 36 0.24 3.94 -18.46
C GLN A 36 0.33 4.61 -17.09
N PHE A 37 0.90 3.88 -16.12
CA PHE A 37 1.36 4.50 -14.89
C PHE A 37 2.58 5.35 -15.21
N THR A 38 2.55 6.64 -14.89
CA THR A 38 3.69 7.51 -15.20
C THR A 38 4.63 7.60 -14.01
N ASN A 39 4.10 7.74 -12.79
CA ASN A 39 4.94 7.94 -11.61
C ASN A 39 4.24 7.46 -10.33
N VAL A 40 5.02 6.90 -9.41
CA VAL A 40 4.63 6.73 -8.00
C VAL A 40 5.62 7.54 -7.16
N LEU A 41 5.08 8.43 -6.33
CA LEU A 41 5.84 9.18 -5.34
C LEU A 41 5.51 8.62 -3.95
N ILE A 42 6.54 8.23 -3.22
CA ILE A 42 6.45 7.81 -1.81
C ILE A 42 7.12 8.90 -0.98
N ALA A 43 6.34 9.56 -0.13
CA ALA A 43 6.76 10.64 0.75
C ALA A 43 6.73 10.17 2.20
N ASN A 44 7.86 10.19 2.89
CA ASN A 44 7.88 10.07 4.35
C ASN A 44 7.80 11.49 4.94
N ASN A 45 6.62 11.83 5.46
CA ASN A 45 6.34 13.16 6.01
C ASN A 45 7.00 13.38 7.38
N THR A 46 7.31 12.31 8.12
CA THR A 46 8.00 12.40 9.41
C THR A 46 9.48 12.73 9.20
N LYS A 47 10.11 12.08 8.22
CA LYS A 47 11.55 12.25 7.91
C LYS A 47 11.83 13.27 6.80
N CYS A 48 10.79 13.83 6.19
CA CYS A 48 10.88 14.76 5.07
C CYS A 48 11.67 14.20 3.87
N THR A 49 11.47 12.91 3.54
CA THR A 49 12.11 12.25 2.38
C THR A 49 11.10 11.88 1.31
N PHE A 50 11.56 11.83 0.05
CA PHE A 50 10.71 11.58 -1.11
C PHE A 50 11.42 10.64 -2.09
N HIS A 51 10.71 9.61 -2.54
CA HIS A 51 11.17 8.67 -3.56
C HIS A 51 10.23 8.68 -4.75
N ILE A 52 10.75 8.99 -5.93
CA ILE A 52 10.00 9.01 -7.18
C ILE A 52 10.43 7.80 -8.01
N HIS A 53 9.47 6.95 -8.32
CA HIS A 53 9.68 5.79 -9.17
C HIS A 53 8.89 5.95 -10.48
N ASN A 54 9.59 5.79 -11.60
CA ASN A 54 9.04 5.94 -12.95
C ASN A 54 9.32 4.63 -13.72
N HIS A 55 8.31 3.76 -13.83
CA HIS A 55 8.48 2.43 -14.46
C HIS A 55 7.56 2.18 -15.66
N GLY A 56 6.93 3.20 -16.24
CA GLY A 56 6.09 3.03 -17.43
C GLY A 56 4.88 2.09 -17.20
N THR A 57 4.54 1.26 -18.20
CA THR A 57 3.25 0.53 -18.29
C THR A 57 2.92 -0.39 -17.09
N LEU A 58 3.92 -0.88 -16.36
CA LEU A 58 3.71 -1.70 -15.15
C LEU A 58 4.76 -1.33 -14.09
N ILE A 59 4.31 -0.83 -12.93
CA ILE A 59 5.20 -0.53 -11.81
C ILE A 59 5.34 -1.80 -10.96
N SER A 60 6.43 -2.55 -11.19
CA SER A 60 6.92 -3.55 -10.26
C SER A 60 8.21 -3.03 -9.65
N PHE A 61 8.25 -2.92 -8.32
CA PHE A 61 9.48 -2.63 -7.60
C PHE A 61 10.31 -3.91 -7.53
N ASN A 62 11.57 -3.84 -7.96
CA ASN A 62 12.49 -4.96 -7.76
C ASN A 62 13.00 -4.98 -6.30
N ASP A 63 13.82 -5.97 -5.94
CA ASP A 63 14.35 -6.09 -4.57
C ASP A 63 15.20 -4.89 -4.13
N GLU A 64 15.91 -4.23 -5.07
CA GLU A 64 16.71 -3.03 -4.79
C GLU A 64 15.83 -1.80 -4.55
N ASP A 65 14.82 -1.59 -5.38
CA ASP A 65 13.79 -0.54 -5.21
C ASP A 65 13.10 -0.72 -3.86
N TRP A 66 12.71 -1.95 -3.55
CA TRP A 66 12.08 -2.29 -2.28
C TRP A 66 13.00 -2.03 -1.09
N HIS A 67 14.28 -2.42 -1.18
CA HIS A 67 15.25 -2.15 -0.13
C HIS A 67 15.43 -0.64 0.10
N SER A 68 15.49 0.16 -0.98
CA SER A 68 15.57 1.62 -0.91
C SER A 68 14.36 2.24 -0.21
N ILE A 69 13.15 1.83 -0.61
CA ILE A 69 11.89 2.27 0.02
C ILE A 69 11.91 1.92 1.50
N MET A 70 12.15 0.65 1.84
CA MET A 70 12.12 0.16 3.23
C MET A 70 13.13 0.82 4.14
N SER A 71 14.35 1.09 3.64
CA SER A 71 15.38 1.79 4.42
C SER A 71 14.98 3.20 4.86
N ASN A 72 13.97 3.80 4.20
CA ASN A 72 13.46 5.12 4.54
C ASN A 72 12.23 5.08 5.45
N LEU A 73 11.71 3.91 5.78
CA LEU A 73 10.49 3.75 6.57
C LEU A 73 10.82 3.15 7.94
N GLU A 74 10.41 3.85 8.99
CA GLU A 74 10.44 3.36 10.37
C GLU A 74 9.05 3.28 10.98
N SER A 75 8.97 2.48 12.02
CA SER A 75 7.79 2.34 12.85
C SER A 75 7.24 3.70 13.31
N GLY A 76 5.96 3.96 13.05
CA GLY A 76 5.31 5.23 13.39
C GLY A 76 5.51 6.36 12.38
N ASP A 77 6.29 6.17 11.31
CA ASP A 77 6.42 7.17 10.26
C ASP A 77 5.09 7.40 9.53
N ASN A 78 4.81 8.67 9.21
CA ASN A 78 3.67 9.07 8.39
C ASN A 78 4.07 9.08 6.92
N VAL A 79 3.51 8.16 6.14
CA VAL A 79 3.85 7.95 4.74
C VAL A 79 2.68 8.33 3.85
N GLY A 80 2.94 9.16 2.85
CA GLY A 80 2.02 9.47 1.75
C GLY A 80 2.49 8.81 0.46
N ILE A 81 1.57 8.19 -0.26
CA ILE A 81 1.79 7.65 -1.60
C ILE A 81 0.92 8.43 -2.58
N PHE A 82 1.53 8.91 -3.65
CA PHE A 82 0.88 9.67 -4.70
C PHE A 82 1.11 8.97 -6.03
N VAL A 83 0.03 8.80 -6.79
CA VAL A 83 0.05 8.10 -8.08
C VAL A 83 -0.34 9.04 -9.20
N ASN A 84 0.46 9.04 -10.26
CA ASN A 84 0.21 9.80 -11.47
C ASN A 84 -0.01 8.87 -12.67
N PHE A 85 -1.07 9.13 -13.43
CA PHE A 85 -1.42 8.38 -14.64
C PHE A 85 -1.22 9.23 -15.87
N GLY A 86 -0.73 8.58 -16.92
CA GLY A 86 -0.70 9.14 -18.26
C GLY A 86 -2.09 9.12 -18.89
N ASN A 87 -2.18 9.78 -20.05
CA ASN A 87 -3.24 9.54 -21.04
C ASN A 87 -4.67 9.92 -20.59
N GLY A 88 -4.81 10.79 -19.58
CA GLY A 88 -6.10 11.35 -19.19
C GLY A 88 -7.02 10.38 -18.42
N LEU A 89 -6.48 9.30 -17.86
CA LEU A 89 -7.24 8.40 -16.99
C LEU A 89 -7.69 9.12 -15.71
N VAL A 90 -8.93 8.85 -15.29
CA VAL A 90 -9.47 9.41 -14.05
C VAL A 90 -9.30 8.40 -12.92
N VAL A 91 -8.39 8.68 -11.99
CA VAL A 91 -8.24 7.85 -10.78
C VAL A 91 -9.41 8.08 -9.85
N LYS A 92 -10.02 6.99 -9.42
CA LYS A 92 -11.15 6.97 -8.48
C LYS A 92 -10.69 6.69 -7.06
N ASN A 93 -9.75 5.77 -6.88
CA ASN A 93 -9.31 5.38 -5.56
C ASN A 93 -7.89 4.81 -5.61
N THR A 94 -7.11 5.07 -4.55
CA THR A 94 -5.80 4.46 -4.34
C THR A 94 -5.81 3.78 -2.98
N LEU A 95 -5.40 2.51 -2.96
CA LEU A 95 -5.38 1.65 -1.79
C LEU A 95 -3.99 1.08 -1.60
N VAL A 96 -3.58 0.96 -0.35
CA VAL A 96 -2.31 0.35 0.04
C VAL A 96 -2.59 -0.78 1.02
N TYR A 97 -2.09 -1.96 0.69
CA TYR A 97 -2.10 -3.12 1.57
C TYR A 97 -0.70 -3.31 2.13
N LEU A 98 -0.56 -3.26 3.45
CA LEU A 98 0.69 -3.55 4.13
C LEU A 98 0.76 -5.03 4.46
N ILE A 99 1.86 -5.68 4.07
CA ILE A 99 2.15 -7.06 4.40
C ILE A 99 3.02 -7.03 5.65
N CYS A 100 2.47 -7.47 6.79
CA CYS A 100 3.17 -7.45 8.08
C CYS A 100 3.40 -8.87 8.60
N GLY A 101 4.60 -9.13 9.09
CA GLY A 101 4.95 -10.34 9.84
C GLY A 101 4.76 -10.16 11.35
N GLU A 102 4.90 -11.26 12.08
CA GLU A 102 4.96 -11.24 13.55
C GLU A 102 6.18 -10.41 14.01
N SER A 103 5.99 -9.54 15.00
CA SER A 103 7.10 -8.82 15.62
C SER A 103 7.88 -9.76 16.54
N LYS A 104 9.22 -9.66 16.51
CA LYS A 104 10.10 -10.52 17.33
C LYS A 104 9.91 -10.34 18.84
N ASN A 105 9.31 -9.23 19.25
CA ASN A 105 9.19 -8.80 20.65
C ASN A 105 7.76 -8.81 21.19
N MET A 106 6.77 -9.34 20.46
CA MET A 106 5.48 -9.62 21.07
C MET A 106 5.68 -10.77 22.07
N GLU A 107 5.71 -10.42 23.35
CA GLU A 107 5.37 -11.36 24.41
C GLU A 107 4.04 -12.00 23.99
N LYS A 108 4.03 -13.31 23.75
CA LYS A 108 2.87 -14.01 23.23
C LYS A 108 1.73 -13.83 24.22
N ALA A 109 0.88 -12.83 24.00
CA ALA A 109 -0.40 -12.75 24.68
C ALA A 109 -1.11 -14.06 24.38
N SER A 110 -1.40 -14.82 25.43
CA SER A 110 -1.98 -16.16 25.37
C SER A 110 -3.13 -16.20 24.36
N GLU A 111 -3.07 -17.16 23.43
CA GLU A 111 -4.05 -17.33 22.34
C GLU A 111 -5.51 -17.22 22.85
N PRO A 112 -6.36 -16.35 22.27
CA PRO A 112 -7.79 -16.56 22.35
C PRO A 112 -8.16 -17.70 21.40
N LYS A 113 -8.56 -18.82 22.01
CA LYS A 113 -9.05 -20.08 21.42
C LYS A 113 -9.60 -19.96 20.00
N LYS A 114 -9.17 -20.89 19.14
CA LYS A 114 -9.49 -21.15 17.71
C LYS A 114 -10.98 -21.19 17.30
N HIS A 115 -11.92 -20.81 18.16
CA HIS A 115 -13.37 -20.85 17.92
C HIS A 115 -13.98 -19.56 17.34
N SER A 116 -13.22 -18.47 17.16
CA SER A 116 -13.77 -17.20 16.67
C SER A 116 -14.23 -17.27 15.19
N LEU A 117 -13.44 -17.90 14.32
CA LEU A 117 -13.74 -17.98 12.87
C LEU A 117 -15.02 -18.80 12.57
N ILE A 118 -15.27 -19.87 13.33
CA ILE A 118 -16.47 -20.71 13.15
C ILE A 118 -17.75 -19.94 13.49
N ARG A 119 -17.68 -18.97 14.42
CA ARG A 119 -18.84 -18.14 14.81
C ARG A 119 -19.26 -17.17 13.70
N PHE A 120 -18.30 -16.66 12.93
CA PHE A 120 -18.58 -15.74 11.83
C PHE A 120 -19.25 -16.45 10.64
N ILE A 121 -18.79 -17.65 10.28
CA ILE A 121 -19.33 -18.39 9.13
C ILE A 121 -20.80 -18.79 9.36
N LYS A 122 -21.15 -19.22 10.58
CA LYS A 122 -22.56 -19.52 10.94
C LYS A 122 -23.49 -18.31 10.91
N LYS A 123 -22.96 -17.08 10.96
CA LYS A 123 -23.78 -15.86 10.98
C LYS A 123 -24.07 -15.30 9.58
N VAL A 124 -23.38 -15.78 8.56
CA VAL A 124 -23.57 -15.38 7.15
C VAL A 124 -24.46 -16.36 6.39
N VAL A 125 -24.65 -17.58 6.92
CA VAL A 125 -25.59 -18.58 6.40
C VAL A 125 -26.74 -18.76 7.39
N MET A 126 -27.64 -17.79 7.47
CA MET A 126 -29.05 -17.91 7.87
C MET A 126 -29.80 -16.65 7.45
#